data_AF-A0A6P0TGK2-F1
#
_entry.id   AF-A0A6P0TGK2-F1
#
_cell.length_a   1.000
_cell.length_b   1.000
_cell.length_c   1.000
_cell.angle_alpha   90.00
_cell.angle_beta   90.00
_cell.angle_gamma   90.00
#
_symmetry.space_group_name_H-M   'P 1'
#
loop_
_entity.id
_entity.type
_entity.pdbx_description
1 polymer ?
#
loop_
_entity_poly.entity_id
_entity_poly.type
_entity_poly.pdbx_seq_one_letter_code
_entity_poly.pdbx_strand_id
1 'polypeptide(L)' 'MVAVAALLWIQLSLIMAHFSRHSPVLMLYVSVAHGDDTAPGTLAQPFRTISHALQQAIAGTIISVDH' A
#
# COMPACT_ATOMS: atom_id res chain seq x y z
N MET A 1 23.75 -35.69 -1.55
CA MET A 1 23.99 -34.23 -1.38
C MET A 1 22.96 -33.37 -2.14
N VAL A 2 22.51 -33.74 -3.35
CA VAL A 2 21.55 -32.95 -4.16
C VAL A 2 20.15 -32.81 -3.54
N ALA A 3 19.61 -33.86 -2.92
CA ALA A 3 18.24 -33.87 -2.38
C ALA A 3 18.03 -32.92 -1.18
N VAL A 4 19.04 -32.80 -0.30
CA VAL A 4 18.98 -31.90 0.87
C VAL A 4 19.03 -30.44 0.44
N ALA A 5 19.84 -30.12 -0.56
CA ALA A 5 19.88 -28.78 -1.14
C ALA A 5 18.51 -28.42 -1.74
N ALA A 6 17.92 -29.29 -2.56
CA ALA A 6 16.61 -29.04 -3.17
C ALA A 6 15.51 -28.77 -2.13
N LEU A 7 15.50 -29.53 -1.02
CA LEU A 7 14.54 -29.32 0.07
C LEU A 7 14.74 -27.94 0.74
N LEU A 8 15.99 -27.52 0.95
CA LEU A 8 16.32 -26.20 1.50
C LEU A 8 15.86 -25.06 0.57
N TRP A 9 16.08 -25.21 -0.74
CA TRP A 9 15.64 -24.25 -1.76
C TRP A 9 14.11 -24.12 -1.77
N ILE A 10 13.38 -25.24 -1.75
CA ILE A 10 11.91 -25.24 -1.74
C ILE A 10 11.37 -24.60 -0.45
N GLN A 11 11.95 -24.92 0.70
CA GLN A 11 11.56 -24.32 1.98
C GLN A 11 11.80 -22.81 1.98
N LEU A 12 12.96 -22.35 1.48
CA LEU A 12 13.26 -20.93 1.35
C LEU A 12 12.26 -20.21 0.43
N SER A 13 11.90 -20.81 -0.71
CA SER A 13 10.89 -20.25 -1.62
C SER A 13 9.50 -20.15 -0.97
N LEU A 14 9.08 -21.16 -0.21
CA LEU A 14 7.80 -21.17 0.50
C LEU A 14 7.73 -20.13 1.63
N ILE A 15 8.85 -19.95 2.33
CA ILE A 15 9.03 -18.92 3.37
C ILE A 15 8.87 -17.53 2.73
N MET A 16 9.59 -17.26 1.63
CA MET A 16 9.47 -15.98 0.90
C MET A 16 8.05 -15.73 0.38
N ALA A 17 7.36 -16.76 -0.11
CA ALA A 17 5.97 -16.65 -0.57
C ALA A 17 4.96 -16.36 0.56
N HIS A 18 5.24 -16.74 1.81
CA HIS A 18 4.41 -16.41 2.96
C HIS A 18 4.59 -14.95 3.39
N PHE A 19 5.82 -14.43 3.37
CA PHE A 19 6.10 -13.04 3.74
C PHE A 19 5.58 -12.02 2.71
N SER A 20 5.43 -12.41 1.45
CA SER A 20 4.83 -11.57 0.39
C SER A 20 3.31 -11.37 0.53
N ARG A 21 2.65 -11.94 1.55
CA ARG A 21 1.22 -11.73 1.80
C ARG A 21 0.89 -10.41 2.52
N HIS A 22 1.90 -9.61 2.85
CA HIS A 22 1.66 -8.24 3.30
C HIS A 22 1.19 -7.41 2.08
N SER A 23 -0.13 -7.32 1.88
CA SER A 23 -0.69 -6.32 0.99
C SER A 23 -0.18 -4.95 1.47
N PRO A 24 0.57 -4.19 0.66
CA PRO A 24 0.97 -2.86 1.07
C PRO A 24 -0.31 -2.06 1.33
N VAL A 25 -0.49 -1.61 2.57
CA VAL A 25 -1.62 -0.74 2.91
C VAL A 25 -1.41 0.56 2.15
N LEU A 26 -2.21 0.79 1.11
CA LEU A 26 -2.22 2.05 0.40
C LEU A 26 -2.84 3.10 1.32
N MET A 27 -2.13 4.19 1.56
CA MET A 27 -2.61 5.29 2.39
C MET A 27 -2.73 6.55 1.54
N LEU A 28 -3.95 7.09 1.46
CA LEU A 28 -4.25 8.35 0.79
C LEU A 28 -4.54 9.43 1.82
N TYR A 29 -4.08 10.64 1.57
CA TYR A 29 -4.21 11.77 2.49
C TYR A 29 -5.10 12.84 1.87
N VAL A 30 -5.96 13.42 2.69
CA VAL A 30 -6.86 14.52 2.34
C VAL A 30 -6.65 15.66 3.32
N SER A 31 -6.49 16.89 2.82
CA SER A 31 -6.46 18.11 3.62
C SER A 31 -7.28 19.18 2.93
N VAL A 32 -8.29 19.72 3.64
CA VAL A 32 -9.15 20.79 3.10
C VAL A 32 -8.37 22.09 2.95
N ALA A 33 -7.44 22.37 3.88
CA ALA A 33 -6.68 23.61 3.91
C ALA A 33 -5.50 23.65 2.92
N HIS A 34 -4.82 22.52 2.72
CA HIS A 34 -3.54 22.47 2.00
C HIS A 34 -3.49 21.48 0.83
N GLY A 35 -4.59 20.77 0.55
CA GLY A 35 -4.63 19.75 -0.49
C GLY A 35 -4.91 20.28 -1.90
N ASP A 36 -4.62 19.44 -2.89
CA ASP A 36 -5.00 19.64 -4.29
C ASP A 36 -5.38 18.31 -4.95
N ASP A 37 -6.48 18.27 -5.70
CA ASP A 37 -6.95 17.03 -6.35
C ASP A 37 -6.12 16.68 -7.60
N THR A 38 -5.20 17.54 -8.01
CA THR A 38 -4.17 17.21 -9.02
C THR A 38 -2.89 16.60 -8.41
N ALA A 39 -2.74 16.64 -7.08
CA ALA A 39 -1.62 16.08 -6.35
C ALA A 39 -1.66 14.53 -6.35
N PRO A 40 -0.58 13.84 -5.93
CA PRO A 40 -0.57 12.37 -5.87
C PRO A 40 -1.29 11.76 -4.65
N GLY A 41 -1.83 12.55 -3.71
CA GLY A 41 -2.55 12.05 -2.54
C GLY A 41 -1.66 11.51 -1.42
N THR A 42 -0.40 11.96 -1.37
CA THR A 42 0.58 11.59 -0.33
C THR A 42 0.47 12.52 0.89
N LEU A 43 1.11 12.18 2.01
CA LEU A 43 1.13 13.05 3.20
C LEU A 43 1.65 14.46 2.90
N ALA A 44 2.69 14.58 2.07
CA ALA A 44 3.29 15.87 1.72
C ALA A 44 2.51 16.62 0.62
N GLN A 45 1.69 15.90 -0.16
CA GLN A 45 0.90 16.44 -1.26
C GLN A 45 -0.49 15.77 -1.24
N PRO A 46 -1.34 16.12 -0.26
CA PRO A 46 -2.62 15.47 -0.07
C PRO A 46 -3.63 15.92 -1.13
N PHE A 47 -4.67 15.12 -1.33
CA PHE A 47 -5.85 15.54 -2.07
C PHE A 47 -6.60 16.63 -1.30
N ARG A 48 -7.40 17.43 -2.02
CA ARG A 48 -8.25 18.46 -1.41
C ARG A 48 -9.59 17.91 -0.97
N THR A 49 -10.12 16.93 -1.70
CA THR A 49 -11.46 16.39 -1.44
C THR A 49 -11.43 14.90 -1.12
N ILE A 50 -12.32 14.50 -0.21
CA ILE A 50 -12.54 13.08 0.09
C ILE A 50 -13.12 12.34 -1.11
N SER A 51 -13.90 13.03 -1.95
CA SER A 51 -14.48 12.46 -3.18
C SER A 51 -13.40 12.00 -4.16
N HIS A 52 -12.35 12.82 -4.37
CA HIS A 52 -11.24 12.42 -5.22
C HIS A 52 -10.46 11.23 -4.63
N ALA A 53 -10.20 11.25 -3.31
CA ALA A 53 -9.56 10.12 -2.62
C ALA A 53 -10.35 8.81 -2.78
N LEU A 54 -11.68 8.85 -2.69
CA LEU A 54 -12.55 7.68 -2.87
C LEU A 54 -12.52 7.13 -4.31
N GLN A 55 -12.37 7.99 -5.32
CA GLN A 55 -12.25 7.57 -6.71
C GLN A 55 -10.93 6.83 -6.99
N GLN A 56 -9.86 7.18 -6.26
CA GLN A 56 -8.52 6.58 -6.39
C GLN A 56 -8.34 5.36 -5.48
N ALA A 57 -9.12 5.26 -4.41
CA ALA A 57 -9.01 4.18 -3.45
C ALA A 57 -9.33 2.81 -4.08
N ILE A 58 -8.54 1.81 -3.71
CA ILE A 58 -8.79 0.40 -4.02
C ILE A 58 -9.15 -0.35 -2.73
N ALA A 59 -9.56 -1.61 -2.85
CA ALA A 59 -9.86 -2.44 -1.69
C ALA A 59 -8.64 -2.49 -0.74
N GLY A 60 -8.86 -2.14 0.53
CA GLY A 60 -7.81 -2.10 1.55
C GLY A 60 -7.08 -0.75 1.68
N THR A 61 -7.44 0.27 0.90
CA THR A 61 -6.92 1.62 1.08
C THR A 61 -7.43 2.26 2.38
N ILE A 62 -6.54 2.93 3.12
CA ILE A 62 -6.87 3.80 4.24
C ILE A 62 -6.84 5.25 3.77
N ILE A 63 -7.90 6.01 4.04
CA ILE A 63 -7.97 7.45 3.76
C ILE A 63 -7.83 8.19 5.09
N SER A 64 -6.78 8.99 5.23
CA SER A 64 -6.57 9.89 6.36
C SER A 64 -7.04 11.29 6.00
N VAL A 65 -7.89 11.88 6.83
CA VAL A 65 -8.41 13.24 6.64
C VAL A 65 -7.89 14.12 7.77
N ASP A 66 -7.08 15.10 7.40
CA ASP A 66 -6.60 16.14 8.32
C ASP A 66 -7.63 17.28 8.40
N HIS A 67 -7.80 17.84 9.60
CA HIS A 67 -8.80 18.89 9.89
C HIS A 67 -8.24 20.29 9.64
#